data_AF-A0A9X0J6E4-F1
#
_entry.id   AF-A0A9X0J6E4-F1
#
_cell.length_a   1.000
_cell.length_b   1.000
_cell.length_c   1.000
_cell.angle_alpha   90.00
_cell.angle_beta   90.00
_cell.angle_gamma   90.00
#
_symmetry.space_group_name_H-M   'P 1'
#
loop_
_entity.id
_entity.type
_entity.pdbx_description
1 polymer ?
#
loop_
_entity_poly.entity_id
_entity_poly.type
_entity_poly.pdbx_seq_one_letter_code
_entity_poly.pdbx_strand_id
1 'polypeptide(L)'
;MAKKNKIKIIGITNNPDSPIALNSDYHLRTGVRQTVLQNQYYFSRVAAFTIIEALFLLLIKRDEKRIEKIKQHEKIVSSQKI
;
A
#
# COMPACT_ATOMS: atom_id res chain seq x y z
N MET A 1 17.85 7.14 5.81
CA MET A 1 17.88 6.00 6.75
C MET A 1 17.73 4.65 6.04
N ALA A 2 16.61 4.35 5.38
CA ALA A 2 16.38 3.04 4.73
C ALA A 2 17.48 2.61 3.73
N LYS A 3 17.83 3.47 2.76
CA LYS A 3 18.94 3.19 1.81
C LYS A 3 20.28 2.94 2.52
N LYS A 4 20.61 3.75 3.53
CA LYS A 4 21.84 3.60 4.34
C LYS A 4 21.87 2.23 5.04
N ASN A 5 20.70 1.73 5.45
CA ASN A 5 20.54 0.46 6.13
C ASN A 5 20.34 -0.72 5.16
N LYS A 6 20.52 -0.52 3.84
CA LYS A 6 20.35 -1.56 2.79
C LYS A 6 18.96 -2.23 2.80
N ILE A 7 17.95 -1.52 3.28
CA ILE A 7 16.55 -2.00 3.28
C ILE A 7 15.98 -1.78 1.89
N LYS A 8 15.27 -2.79 1.35
CA LYS A 8 14.53 -2.66 0.09
C LYS A 8 13.35 -1.72 0.22
N ILE A 9 13.26 -0.76 -0.70
CA ILE A 9 12.26 0.31 -0.68
C ILE A 9 11.27 0.11 -1.82
N ILE A 10 9.99 0.02 -1.48
CA ILE A 10 8.88 0.03 -2.44
C ILE A 10 8.18 1.38 -2.29
N GLY A 11 8.21 2.20 -3.33
CA GLY A 11 7.55 3.50 -3.39
C GLY A 11 6.25 3.43 -4.17
N ILE A 12 5.19 4.06 -3.65
CA ILE A 12 3.89 4.16 -4.33
C ILE A 12 3.62 5.64 -4.60
N THR A 13 3.56 6.04 -5.87
CA THR A 13 3.33 7.44 -6.27
C THR A 13 2.90 7.53 -7.74
N ASN A 14 2.08 8.51 -8.09
CA ASN A 14 1.67 8.76 -9.49
C ASN A 14 2.76 9.50 -10.29
N ASN A 15 3.66 10.21 -9.61
CA ASN A 15 4.70 11.02 -10.22
C ASN A 15 6.04 10.24 -10.27
N PRO A 16 6.49 9.81 -11.46
CA PRO A 16 7.75 9.09 -11.63
C PRO A 16 8.99 9.94 -11.33
N ASP A 17 8.88 11.26 -11.44
CA ASP A 17 9.99 12.20 -11.20
C ASP A 17 10.04 12.67 -9.74
N SER A 18 9.14 12.17 -8.90
CA SER A 18 9.14 12.51 -7.47
C SER A 18 10.33 11.90 -6.73
N PRO A 19 10.84 12.54 -5.66
CA PRO A 19 11.90 11.96 -4.84
C PRO A 19 11.56 10.57 -4.28
N ILE A 20 10.27 10.29 -4.07
CA ILE A 20 9.79 8.97 -3.63
C ILE A 20 10.09 7.91 -4.69
N ALA A 21 9.72 8.14 -5.94
CA ALA A 21 9.98 7.22 -7.04
C ALA A 21 11.49 7.04 -7.28
N LEU A 22 12.23 8.14 -7.39
CA LEU A 22 13.67 8.14 -7.67
C LEU A 22 14.51 7.50 -6.55
N ASN A 23 13.99 7.45 -5.32
CA ASN A 23 14.68 6.85 -4.19
C ASN A 23 14.19 5.45 -3.80
N SER A 24 13.28 4.86 -4.56
CA SER A 24 12.79 3.50 -4.31
C SER A 24 13.56 2.46 -5.13
N ASP A 25 13.69 1.24 -4.62
CA ASP A 25 14.17 0.09 -5.41
C ASP A 25 13.09 -0.37 -6.41
N TYR A 26 11.82 -0.29 -6.00
CA TYR A 26 10.66 -0.60 -6.83
C TYR A 26 9.68 0.57 -6.78
N HIS A 27 9.24 1.05 -7.94
CA HIS A 27 8.24 2.09 -8.05
C HIS A 27 6.92 1.50 -8.56
N LEU A 28 5.91 1.48 -7.69
CA LEU A 28 4.55 1.13 -8.05
C LEU A 28 3.80 2.42 -8.42
N ARG A 29 3.61 2.63 -9.71
CA ARG A 29 2.98 3.85 -10.22
C ARG A 29 1.46 3.75 -10.13
N THR A 30 0.83 4.69 -9.43
CA THR A 30 -0.63 4.79 -9.42
C THR A 30 -1.13 5.43 -10.72
N GLY A 31 -2.14 4.84 -11.34
CA GLY A 31 -2.80 5.35 -12.54
C GLY A 31 -3.92 6.32 -12.19
N VAL A 32 -3.58 7.55 -11.79
CA VAL A 32 -4.57 8.63 -11.60
C VAL A 32 -4.24 9.76 -12.58
N ARG A 33 -5.16 10.08 -13.49
CA ARG A 33 -5.06 11.29 -14.31
C ARG A 33 -5.22 12.49 -13.39
N GLN A 34 -4.24 13.40 -13.35
CA GLN A 34 -4.42 14.70 -12.70
C GLN A 34 -5.53 15.45 -13.44
N THR A 35 -6.72 15.46 -12.86
CA THR A 35 -7.79 16.36 -13.27
C THR A 35 -7.51 17.72 -12.64
N VAL A 36 -7.64 18.78 -13.43
CA VAL A 36 -7.27 20.17 -13.09
C VAL A 36 -7.98 20.71 -11.83
N LEU A 37 -9.04 20.05 -11.38
CA LEU A 37 -9.72 20.38 -10.13
C LEU A 37 -8.95 19.84 -8.91
N GLN A 38 -8.32 20.76 -8.17
CA GLN A 38 -7.59 20.54 -6.91
C GLN A 38 -8.36 19.77 -5.81
N ASN A 39 -9.67 19.54 -5.96
CA ASN A 39 -10.54 18.94 -4.95
C ASN A 39 -10.58 17.40 -4.90
N GLN A 40 -9.77 16.69 -5.70
CA GLN A 40 -9.87 15.23 -5.80
C GLN A 40 -8.68 14.45 -5.22
N TYR A 41 -8.08 14.93 -4.11
CA TYR A 41 -7.07 14.18 -3.33
C TYR A 41 -7.53 12.76 -2.93
N TYR A 42 -8.84 12.50 -2.93
CA TYR A 42 -9.41 11.17 -2.74
C TYR A 42 -8.96 10.15 -3.79
N PHE A 43 -8.79 10.51 -5.07
CA PHE A 43 -8.41 9.54 -6.10
C PHE A 43 -6.98 9.04 -5.93
N SER A 44 -6.04 9.91 -5.54
CA SER A 44 -4.68 9.49 -5.21
C SER A 44 -4.65 8.53 -4.03
N ARG A 45 -5.51 8.76 -3.01
CA ARG A 45 -5.67 7.83 -1.88
C ARG A 45 -6.25 6.50 -2.34
N VAL A 46 -7.39 6.51 -3.04
CA VAL A 46 -8.04 5.29 -3.53
C VAL A 46 -7.06 4.46 -4.35
N ALA A 47 -6.33 5.07 -5.29
CA ALA A 47 -5.37 4.33 -6.12
C ALA A 47 -4.20 3.74 -5.31
N ALA A 48 -3.69 4.46 -4.32
CA ALA A 48 -2.65 3.94 -3.42
C ALA A 48 -3.19 2.77 -2.58
N PHE A 49 -4.41 2.90 -2.04
CA PHE A 49 -5.10 1.82 -1.31
C PHE A 49 -5.31 0.59 -2.20
N THR A 50 -5.72 0.75 -3.45
CA THR A 50 -5.89 -0.37 -4.39
C THR A 50 -4.59 -1.15 -4.59
N ILE A 51 -3.45 -0.47 -4.71
CA ILE A 51 -2.15 -1.14 -4.80
C ILE A 51 -1.83 -1.90 -3.50
N ILE A 52 -2.06 -1.29 -2.35
CA ILE A 52 -1.85 -1.93 -1.04
C ILE A 52 -2.72 -3.19 -0.92
N GLU A 53 -4.01 -3.09 -1.20
CA GLU A 53 -4.94 -4.23 -1.17
C GLU A 53 -4.51 -5.36 -2.10
N ALA A 54 -4.10 -5.03 -3.34
CA ALA A 54 -3.60 -6.02 -4.27
C ALA A 54 -2.36 -6.76 -3.72
N LEU A 55 -1.43 -6.04 -3.08
CA LEU A 55 -0.27 -6.66 -2.41
C LEU A 55 -0.69 -7.59 -1.28
N PHE A 56 -1.63 -7.16 -0.42
CA PHE A 56 -2.13 -7.99 0.67
C PHE A 56 -2.82 -9.27 0.16
N LEU A 57 -3.70 -9.15 -0.85
CA LEU A 57 -4.36 -10.31 -1.46
C LEU A 57 -3.37 -11.31 -2.05
N LEU A 58 -2.33 -10.83 -2.74
CA LEU A 58 -1.27 -11.68 -3.28
C LEU A 58 -0.45 -12.37 -2.19
N LEU A 59 -0.22 -11.72 -1.06
CA LEU A 59 0.51 -12.29 0.09
C LEU A 59 -0.33 -13.31 0.86
N ILE A 60 -1.63 -13.03 1.07
CA ILE A 60 -2.54 -13.90 1.83
C ILE A 60 -2.80 -15.20 1.06
N LYS A 61 -2.98 -15.14 -0.27
CA LYS A 61 -3.22 -16.32 -1.10
C LYS A 61 -2.10 -17.38 -1.01
N ARG A 62 -0.91 -17.00 -0.56
CA ARG A 62 0.28 -17.85 -0.55
C ARG A 62 0.55 -18.55 0.78
N ASP A 63 -0.25 -18.33 1.83
CA ASP A 63 0.05 -18.84 3.16
C ASP A 63 -1.21 -18.99 4.05
N GLU A 64 -1.66 -20.24 4.23
CA GLU A 64 -2.81 -20.57 5.08
C GLU A 64 -2.63 -20.15 6.55
N LYS A 65 -1.39 -20.11 7.06
CA LYS A 65 -1.12 -19.64 8.44
C LYS A 65 -1.35 -18.14 8.57
N ARG A 66 -1.24 -17.35 7.49
CA ARG A 66 -1.59 -15.93 7.49
C ARG A 66 -3.10 -15.73 7.59
N ILE A 67 -3.88 -16.55 6.90
CA ILE A 67 -5.34 -16.52 7.00
C ILE A 67 -5.77 -16.77 8.45
N GLU A 68 -5.16 -17.74 9.13
CA GLU A 68 -5.47 -18.02 10.53
C GLU A 68 -5.13 -16.84 11.45
N LYS A 69 -3.98 -16.19 11.25
CA LYS A 69 -3.63 -14.97 12.00
C LYS A 69 -4.61 -13.82 11.77
N ILE A 70 -5.11 -13.66 10.54
CA ILE A 70 -6.12 -12.64 10.22
C ILE A 70 -7.42 -12.92 10.99
N LYS A 71 -7.91 -14.16 10.97
CA LYS A 71 -9.11 -14.57 11.73
C LYS A 71 -8.95 -14.32 13.24
N GLN A 72 -7.78 -14.59 13.79
CA GLN A 72 -7.49 -14.33 15.21
C GLN A 72 -7.53 -12.83 15.52
N HIS A 73 -6.92 -12.01 14.65
CA HIS A 73 -6.97 -10.55 14.79
C HIS A 73 -8.41 -10.03 14.72
N GLU A 74 -9.21 -10.49 13.75
CA GLU A 74 -10.63 -10.13 13.61
C GLU A 74 -11.44 -10.49 14.85
N LYS A 75 -11.20 -11.68 15.43
CA LYS A 75 -11.87 -12.10 16.67
C LYS A 75 -11.57 -11.17 17.85
N ILE A 76 -10.31 -10.75 18.01
CA ILE A 76 -9.90 -9.80 19.05
C ILE A 76 -10.63 -8.46 18.86
N VAL A 77 -10.58 -7.90 17.66
CA VAL A 77 -11.23 -6.61 17.34
C VAL A 77 -12.74 -6.69 17.54
N SER A 78 -13.38 -7.80 17.15
CA SER A 78 -14.81 -8.00 17.38
C SER A 78 -15.15 -8.16 18.87
N SER A 79 -14.29 -8.79 19.66
CA SER A 79 -14.51 -8.99 21.10
C SER A 79 -14.35 -7.71 21.93
N GLN A 80 -13.67 -6.70 21.40
CA GLN A 80 -13.49 -5.39 22.02
C GLN A 80 -14.66 -4.42 21.74
N LYS A 81 -15.61 -4.80 20.89
CA LYS A 81 -16.88 -4.08 20.73
C LYS A 81 -17.83 -4.48 21.85
N ILE A 82 -17.61 -3.95 23.06
CA ILE A 82 -18.58 -3.88 24.15
C ILE A 82 -18.79 -2.40 24.44
#